data_AF-A0A820L8M6-F1
#
_entry.id   AF-A0A820L8M6-F1
#
_cell.length_a   1.000
_cell.length_b   1.000
_cell.length_c   1.000
_cell.angle_alpha   90.00
_cell.angle_beta   90.00
_cell.angle_gamma   90.00
#
_symmetry.space_group_name_H-M   'P 1'
#
loop_
_entity.id
_entity.type
_entity.pdbx_description
1 polymer ?
#
loop_
_entity_poly.entity_id
_entity_poly.type
_entity_poly.pdbx_seq_one_letter_code
_entity_poly.pdbx_strand_id
1 'polypeptide(L)'
;MAQSRIQLAKAQMEEYKALEDFEQIATPAQWNTHFLLKPKMKLWSTKNKNDQTLSKRVELDMPPKIIDKVDFSFKIDESIISQDEAQAMYNQMRQITKDFRIQAMKLYVQSAARENEILSNEIKGIIERFPNENDDGFDAEPGFAA
;
A
#
# COMPACT_ATOMS: atom_id res chain seq x y z
N MET A 1 12.66 21.01 15.07
CA MET A 1 11.74 21.54 14.03
C MET A 1 12.44 22.43 12.99
N ALA A 2 13.32 23.36 13.35
CA ALA A 2 14.02 24.19 12.34
C ALA A 2 15.00 23.39 11.47
N GLN A 3 15.79 22.50 12.08
CA GLN A 3 16.77 21.67 11.37
C GLN A 3 16.14 20.70 10.36
N SER A 4 15.00 20.08 10.72
CA SER A 4 14.24 19.21 9.82
C SER A 4 13.63 19.98 8.64
N ARG A 5 13.20 21.23 8.86
CA ARG A 5 12.70 22.11 7.79
C ARG A 5 13.81 22.52 6.83
N ILE A 6 15.01 22.81 7.35
CA ILE A 6 16.19 23.15 6.54
C ILE A 6 16.62 21.94 5.69
N GLN A 7 16.65 20.74 6.26
CA GLN A 7 16.97 19.52 5.51
C GLN A 7 15.95 19.24 4.41
N LEU A 8 14.65 19.39 4.69
CA LEU A 8 13.60 19.23 3.69
C LEU A 8 13.76 20.22 2.54
N ALA A 9 14.01 21.50 2.85
CA ALA A 9 14.19 22.53 1.83
C ALA A 9 15.41 22.25 0.93
N LYS A 10 16.50 21.73 1.50
CA LYS A 10 17.68 21.31 0.73
C LYS A 10 17.37 20.15 -0.22
N ALA A 11 16.71 19.10 0.29
CA ALA A 11 16.32 17.96 -0.53
C ALA A 11 15.39 18.37 -1.68
N GLN A 12 14.42 19.24 -1.43
CA GLN A 12 13.52 19.77 -2.47
C GLN A 12 14.26 20.57 -3.53
N MET A 13 15.27 21.36 -3.14
CA MET A 13 16.09 22.12 -4.08
C MET A 13 16.98 21.20 -4.92
N GLU A 14 17.57 20.17 -4.33
CA GLU A 14 18.35 19.15 -5.03
C GLU A 14 17.48 18.37 -6.03
N GLU A 15 16.29 17.93 -5.61
CA GLU A 15 15.32 17.25 -6.47
C GLU A 15 14.87 18.13 -7.65
N TYR A 16 14.58 19.41 -7.37
CA TYR A 16 14.17 20.37 -8.40
C TYR A 16 15.28 20.57 -9.43
N LYS A 17 16.53 20.75 -8.99
CA LYS A 17 17.67 20.89 -9.88
C LYS A 17 17.90 19.62 -10.72
N ALA A 18 17.83 18.45 -10.11
CA ALA A 18 17.95 17.18 -10.83
C ALA A 18 16.86 17.00 -11.90
N LEU A 19 15.65 17.49 -11.63
CA LEU A 19 14.57 17.51 -12.63
C LEU A 19 14.88 18.47 -13.78
N GLU A 20 15.32 19.70 -13.49
CA GLU A 20 15.70 20.67 -14.52
C GLU A 20 16.84 20.12 -15.41
N ASP A 21 17.87 19.53 -14.79
CA ASP A 21 18.98 18.91 -15.51
C ASP A 21 18.47 17.78 -16.41
N PHE A 22 17.61 16.89 -15.88
CA PHE A 22 16.97 15.82 -16.64
C PHE A 22 16.16 16.37 -17.83
N GLU A 23 15.37 17.41 -17.64
CA GLU A 23 14.54 17.97 -18.72
C GLU A 23 15.38 18.54 -19.87
N GLN A 24 16.59 19.00 -19.60
CA GLN A 24 17.49 19.58 -20.59
C GLN A 24 18.34 18.56 -21.34
N ILE A 25 18.73 17.45 -20.69
CA ILE A 25 19.74 16.51 -21.23
C ILE A 25 19.19 15.10 -21.49
N ALA A 26 17.98 14.77 -21.05
CA ALA A 26 17.47 13.40 -21.15
C ALA A 26 17.22 12.95 -22.58
N THR A 27 17.63 11.71 -22.88
CA THR A 27 17.37 11.06 -24.16
C THR A 27 15.89 10.67 -24.31
N PRO A 28 15.39 10.44 -25.54
CA PRO A 28 14.03 9.95 -25.75
C PRO A 28 13.71 8.65 -24.99
N ALA A 29 14.68 7.74 -24.87
CA ALA A 29 14.51 6.49 -24.12
C ALA A 29 14.36 6.74 -22.60
N GLN A 30 15.13 7.68 -22.06
CA GLN A 30 15.02 8.11 -20.66
C GLN A 30 13.68 8.80 -20.38
N TRP A 31 13.19 9.62 -21.32
CA TRP A 31 11.85 10.22 -21.26
C TRP A 31 10.73 9.18 -21.28
N ASN A 32 10.82 8.19 -22.16
CA ASN A 32 9.84 7.09 -22.19
C ASN A 32 9.80 6.33 -20.86
N THR A 33 10.97 6.07 -20.27
CA THR A 33 11.09 5.42 -18.96
C THR A 33 10.49 6.30 -17.85
N HIS A 34 10.74 7.61 -17.89
CA HIS A 34 10.10 8.57 -16.98
C HIS A 34 8.57 8.54 -17.08
N PHE A 35 8.01 8.54 -18.29
CA PHE A 35 6.56 8.49 -18.49
C PHE A 35 5.92 7.19 -17.99
N LEU A 36 6.64 6.06 -18.05
CA LEU A 36 6.21 4.79 -17.47
C LEU A 36 6.30 4.80 -15.93
N LEU A 37 7.36 5.40 -15.39
CA LEU A 37 7.64 5.42 -13.95
C LEU A 37 6.70 6.36 -13.18
N LYS A 38 6.41 7.55 -13.72
CA LYS A 38 5.60 8.60 -13.08
C LYS A 38 4.24 8.13 -12.57
N PRO A 39 3.38 7.45 -13.36
CA PRO A 39 2.10 6.95 -12.87
C PRO A 39 2.26 5.84 -11.82
N LYS A 40 3.28 4.98 -11.96
CA LYS A 40 3.58 3.92 -10.99
C LYS A 40 4.02 4.49 -9.64
N MET A 41 4.88 5.52 -9.64
CA MET A 41 5.29 6.22 -8.42
C MET A 41 4.11 6.88 -7.70
N LYS A 42 3.16 7.47 -8.44
CA LYS A 42 1.93 8.03 -7.86
C LYS A 42 1.06 6.95 -7.20
N LEU A 43 0.91 5.82 -7.87
CA LEU A 43 0.16 4.68 -7.33
C LEU A 43 0.85 4.09 -6.10
N TRP A 44 2.17 3.88 -6.17
CA TRP A 44 2.99 3.42 -5.05
C TRP A 44 2.88 4.34 -3.84
N SER A 45 2.98 5.66 -4.02
CA SER A 45 2.82 6.63 -2.92
C SER A 45 1.49 6.45 -2.19
N THR A 46 0.41 6.22 -2.94
CA THR A 46 -0.92 5.96 -2.36
C THR A 46 -0.95 4.63 -1.61
N LYS A 47 -0.41 3.56 -2.20
CA LYS A 47 -0.41 2.21 -1.60
C LYS A 47 0.48 2.14 -0.36
N ASN A 48 1.67 2.72 -0.41
CA ASN A 48 2.59 2.83 0.72
C ASN A 48 1.98 3.61 1.89
N LYS A 49 1.30 4.75 1.61
CA LYS A 49 0.58 5.49 2.66
C LYS A 49 -0.54 4.66 3.28
N ASN A 50 -1.29 3.93 2.48
CA ASN A 50 -2.35 3.05 2.96
C ASN A 50 -1.77 1.93 3.83
N ASP A 51 -0.74 1.23 3.37
CA ASP A 51 -0.05 0.17 4.10
C ASP A 51 0.45 0.64 5.49
N GLN A 52 1.12 1.79 5.54
CA GLN A 52 1.56 2.41 6.81
C GLN A 52 0.40 2.80 7.71
N THR A 53 -0.67 3.36 7.14
CA THR A 53 -1.86 3.78 7.91
C THR A 53 -2.58 2.55 8.49
N LEU A 54 -2.64 1.47 7.73
CA LEU A 54 -3.31 0.24 8.13
C LEU A 54 -2.53 -0.50 9.19
N SER A 55 -1.21 -0.57 9.06
CA SER A 55 -0.33 -1.15 10.08
C SER A 55 -0.54 -0.47 11.44
N LYS A 56 -0.58 0.87 11.47
CA LYS A 56 -0.88 1.66 12.68
C LYS A 56 -2.30 1.45 13.23
N ARG A 57 -3.28 1.21 12.35
CA ARG A 57 -4.67 0.95 12.78
C ARG A 57 -4.80 -0.41 13.46
N VAL A 58 -4.04 -1.41 13.01
CA VAL A 58 -3.96 -2.71 13.69
C VAL A 58 -3.37 -2.57 15.09
N GLU A 59 -2.28 -1.80 15.23
CA GLU A 59 -1.65 -1.51 16.53
C GLU A 59 -2.64 -0.86 17.52
N LEU A 60 -3.61 -0.11 17.01
CA LEU A 60 -4.60 0.63 17.81
C LEU A 60 -5.98 -0.03 17.86
N ASP A 61 -6.13 -1.28 17.38
CA ASP A 61 -7.40 -2.02 17.32
C ASP A 61 -8.56 -1.24 16.65
N MET A 62 -8.24 -0.49 15.59
CA MET A 62 -9.19 0.34 14.85
C MET A 62 -9.48 -0.27 13.47
N PRO A 63 -10.45 -1.19 13.35
CA PRO A 63 -10.74 -1.84 12.07
C PRO A 63 -11.18 -0.82 11.00
N PRO A 64 -10.80 -1.03 9.72
CA PRO A 64 -11.38 -0.31 8.60
C PRO A 64 -12.91 -0.36 8.62
N LYS A 65 -13.57 0.72 8.17
CA LYS A 65 -15.06 0.83 8.17
C LYS A 65 -15.79 -0.33 7.47
N ILE A 66 -15.13 -1.03 6.56
CA ILE A 66 -15.71 -2.19 5.86
C ILE A 66 -15.77 -3.44 6.76
N ILE A 67 -14.84 -3.56 7.71
CA ILE A 67 -14.73 -4.67 8.67
C ILE A 67 -15.57 -4.37 9.91
N ASP A 68 -15.61 -3.12 10.36
CA ASP A 68 -16.30 -2.72 11.60
C ASP A 68 -17.83 -2.89 11.55
N LYS A 69 -18.41 -2.95 10.34
CA LYS A 69 -19.86 -3.09 10.15
C LYS A 69 -20.40 -4.50 10.36
N VAL A 70 -19.54 -5.50 10.50
CA VAL A 70 -19.97 -6.88 10.70
C VAL A 70 -20.14 -7.14 12.20
N ASP A 71 -21.34 -7.59 12.56
CA ASP A 71 -21.68 -8.08 13.89
C ASP A 71 -22.53 -9.35 13.77
N PHE A 72 -22.08 -10.42 14.42
CA PHE A 72 -22.75 -11.73 14.44
C PHE A 72 -23.69 -11.88 15.65
N SER A 73 -24.20 -10.77 16.18
CA SER A 73 -25.17 -10.80 17.27
C SER A 73 -26.56 -11.17 16.77
N PHE A 74 -27.23 -12.07 17.50
CA PHE A 74 -28.64 -12.39 17.31
C PHE A 74 -29.32 -12.51 18.67
N LYS A 75 -30.64 -12.28 18.70
CA LYS A 75 -31.43 -12.44 19.93
C LYS A 75 -31.60 -13.92 20.24
N ILE A 76 -31.36 -14.25 21.51
CA ILE A 76 -31.62 -15.59 22.03
C ILE A 76 -33.00 -15.58 22.69
N ASP A 77 -33.72 -16.69 22.58
CA ASP A 77 -34.99 -16.87 23.28
C ASP A 77 -34.75 -17.18 24.77
N GLU A 78 -34.75 -16.12 25.57
CA GLU A 78 -34.53 -16.17 27.02
C GLU A 78 -35.72 -16.77 27.80
N SER A 79 -36.81 -17.18 27.14
CA SER A 79 -37.95 -17.84 27.81
C SER A 79 -37.71 -19.33 28.10
N ILE A 80 -36.75 -19.95 27.40
CA ILE A 80 -36.46 -21.39 27.48
C ILE A 80 -35.14 -21.66 28.20
N ILE A 81 -34.15 -20.78 28.05
CA ILE A 81 -32.82 -20.95 28.63
C ILE A 81 -32.61 -20.05 29.86
N SER A 82 -31.71 -20.47 30.75
CA SER A 82 -31.36 -19.66 31.91
C SER A 82 -30.63 -18.37 31.49
N GLN A 83 -30.68 -17.35 32.37
CA GLN A 83 -29.95 -16.09 32.13
C GLN A 83 -28.44 -16.30 31.98
N ASP A 84 -27.87 -17.23 32.76
CA ASP A 84 -26.44 -17.54 32.70
C ASP A 84 -26.06 -18.18 31.36
N GLU A 85 -26.86 -19.11 30.84
CA GLU A 85 -26.66 -19.71 29.52
C GLU A 85 -26.82 -18.68 28.40
N ALA A 86 -27.86 -17.84 28.46
CA ALA A 86 -28.05 -16.75 27.50
C ALA A 86 -26.84 -15.81 27.48
N GLN A 87 -26.35 -15.40 28.65
CA GLN A 87 -25.18 -14.53 28.77
C GLN A 87 -23.91 -15.20 28.24
N ALA A 88 -23.72 -16.49 28.50
CA ALA A 88 -22.59 -17.25 27.95
C ALA A 88 -22.63 -17.30 26.41
N MET A 89 -23.80 -17.49 25.82
CA MET A 89 -23.99 -17.47 24.37
C MET A 89 -23.77 -16.06 23.77
N TYR A 90 -24.27 -14.99 24.42
CA TYR A 90 -23.95 -13.62 23.99
C TYR A 90 -22.45 -13.32 24.05
N ASN A 91 -21.74 -13.84 25.06
CA ASN A 91 -20.29 -13.71 25.14
C ASN A 91 -19.58 -14.46 24.00
N GLN A 92 -20.08 -15.65 23.63
CA GLN A 92 -19.59 -16.39 22.45
C GLN A 92 -19.80 -15.60 21.15
N MET A 93 -20.98 -14.98 20.96
CA MET A 93 -21.23 -14.12 19.79
C MET A 93 -20.24 -12.94 19.72
N ARG A 94 -20.00 -12.27 20.85
CA ARG A 94 -18.99 -11.18 20.92
C ARG A 94 -17.61 -11.68 20.55
N GLN A 95 -17.23 -12.86 21.03
CA GLN A 95 -15.94 -13.47 20.71
C GLN A 95 -15.83 -13.80 19.21
N ILE A 96 -16.86 -14.38 18.61
CA ILE A 96 -16.92 -14.66 17.17
C ILE A 96 -16.79 -13.37 16.35
N THR A 97 -17.55 -12.32 16.70
CA THR A 97 -17.44 -11.00 16.05
C THR A 97 -16.02 -10.45 16.16
N LYS A 98 -15.40 -10.55 17.33
CA LYS A 98 -14.02 -10.10 17.55
C LYS A 98 -13.01 -10.88 16.70
N ASP A 99 -13.11 -12.21 16.68
CA ASP A 99 -12.18 -13.08 15.95
C ASP A 99 -12.29 -12.86 14.44
N PHE A 100 -13.51 -12.71 13.91
CA PHE A 100 -13.72 -12.33 12.52
C PHE A 100 -13.04 -11.00 12.19
N ARG A 101 -13.23 -9.96 13.02
CA ARG A 101 -12.61 -8.64 12.81
C ARG A 101 -11.09 -8.73 12.76
N ILE A 102 -10.49 -9.48 13.68
CA ILE A 102 -9.03 -9.69 13.74
C ILE A 102 -8.54 -10.39 12.47
N GLN A 103 -9.19 -11.48 12.05
CA GLN A 103 -8.79 -12.24 10.87
C GLN A 103 -8.94 -11.40 9.59
N ALA A 104 -10.07 -10.71 9.43
CA ALA A 104 -10.31 -9.82 8.29
C ALA A 104 -9.28 -8.69 8.24
N MET A 105 -8.94 -8.11 9.40
CA MET A 105 -7.93 -7.04 9.50
C MET A 105 -6.53 -7.54 9.14
N LYS A 106 -6.14 -8.74 9.59
CA LYS A 106 -4.87 -9.38 9.21
C LYS A 106 -4.78 -9.59 7.70
N LEU A 107 -5.82 -10.17 7.10
CA LEU A 107 -5.85 -10.41 5.65
C LEU A 107 -5.79 -9.10 4.87
N TYR A 108 -6.50 -8.07 5.33
CA TYR A 108 -6.50 -6.76 4.69
C TYR A 108 -5.12 -6.10 4.70
N VAL A 109 -4.40 -6.15 5.84
CA VAL A 109 -3.02 -5.65 5.92
C VAL A 109 -2.09 -6.47 5.02
N GLN A 110 -2.20 -7.79 5.03
CA GLN A 110 -1.40 -8.65 4.16
C GLN A 110 -1.61 -8.31 2.67
N SER A 111 -2.85 -8.06 2.25
CA SER A 111 -3.17 -7.62 0.89
C SER A 111 -2.51 -6.28 0.58
N ALA A 112 -2.65 -5.29 1.46
CA ALA A 112 -2.08 -3.97 1.27
C ALA A 112 -0.55 -4.00 1.16
N ALA A 113 0.10 -4.77 2.05
CA ALA A 113 1.54 -4.97 2.04
C ALA A 113 2.01 -5.65 0.75
N ARG A 114 1.28 -6.68 0.29
CA ARG A 114 1.63 -7.40 -0.95
C ARG A 114 1.46 -6.52 -2.20
N GLU A 115 0.39 -5.73 -2.28
CA GLU A 115 0.20 -4.77 -3.37
C GLU A 115 1.33 -3.72 -3.41
N ASN A 116 1.76 -3.24 -2.23
CA ASN A 116 2.88 -2.30 -2.10
C ASN A 116 4.20 -2.94 -2.53
N GLU A 117 4.46 -4.19 -2.14
CA GLU A 117 5.65 -4.95 -2.51
C GLU A 117 5.76 -5.16 -4.01
N ILE A 118 4.67 -5.59 -4.67
CA ILE A 118 4.64 -5.80 -6.12
C ILE A 118 4.99 -4.50 -6.85
N LEU A 119 4.35 -3.38 -6.49
CA LEU A 119 4.66 -2.08 -7.09
C LEU A 119 6.09 -1.62 -6.80
N SER A 120 6.60 -1.87 -5.60
CA SER A 120 7.98 -1.54 -5.23
C SER A 120 8.97 -2.32 -6.09
N ASN A 121 8.73 -3.61 -6.32
CA ASN A 121 9.57 -4.46 -7.17
C ASN A 121 9.51 -4.03 -8.64
N GLU A 122 8.34 -3.69 -9.16
CA GLU A 122 8.19 -3.15 -10.52
C GLU A 122 8.95 -1.84 -10.71
N ILE A 123 8.78 -0.89 -9.78
CA ILE A 123 9.51 0.39 -9.79
C ILE A 123 11.01 0.16 -9.74
N LYS A 124 11.47 -0.73 -8.85
CA LYS A 124 12.88 -1.07 -8.74
C LYS A 124 13.43 -1.64 -10.05
N GLY A 125 12.70 -2.54 -10.69
CA GLY A 125 13.10 -3.11 -11.98
C GLY A 125 13.16 -2.07 -13.11
N ILE A 126 12.27 -1.07 -13.11
CA ILE A 126 12.32 0.04 -14.07
C ILE A 126 13.55 0.92 -13.82
N ILE A 127 13.86 1.22 -12.56
CA ILE A 127 15.03 2.02 -12.17
C ILE A 127 16.33 1.29 -12.49
N GLU A 128 16.42 -0.01 -12.19
CA GLU A 128 17.62 -0.83 -12.47
C GLU A 128 17.90 -0.97 -13.97
N ARG A 129 16.88 -0.84 -14.82
CA ARG A 129 16.99 -0.86 -16.29
C ARG A 129 16.91 0.52 -16.92
N PHE A 130 17.13 1.58 -16.13
CA PHE A 130 17.08 2.93 -16.65
C PHE A 130 18.17 3.13 -17.71
N PRO A 131 17.84 3.64 -18.91
CA PRO A 131 18.80 3.70 -20.00
C PRO A 131 19.94 4.67 -19.69
N ASN A 132 21.18 4.22 -19.93
CA ASN A 132 22.39 5.03 -19.79
C ASN A 132 22.57 5.95 -21.00
N GLU A 133 23.33 7.04 -20.83
CA GLU A 133 23.58 8.04 -21.89
C GLU A 133 24.24 7.48 -23.17
N ASN A 134 24.80 6.25 -23.11
CA ASN A 134 25.43 5.55 -24.23
C ASN A 134 24.63 4.31 -24.71
N ASP A 135 23.39 4.14 -24.25
CA ASP A 135 22.55 3.02 -24.69
C ASP A 135 21.71 3.47 -25.90
N ASP A 136 22.38 3.56 -27.05
CA ASP A 136 21.77 3.72 -28.38
C ASP A 136 21.00 2.44 -28.70
N GLY A 137 19.84 2.27 -28.07
CA GLY A 137 19.16 0.99 -27.97
C GLY A 137 19.02 0.24 -29.30
N PHE A 138 19.53 -0.98 -29.35
CA PHE A 138 19.00 -2.04 -30.20
C PHE A 138 19.46 -3.42 -29.72
N ASP A 139 18.72 -3.99 -28.78
CA ASP A 139 18.49 -5.43 -28.72
C ASP A 139 17.01 -5.64 -28.35
N ALA A 140 16.13 -5.26 -29.29
CA ALA A 140 14.84 -5.89 -29.35
C ALA A 140 15.09 -7.35 -29.73
N GLU A 141 15.13 -8.25 -28.75
CA GLU A 141 15.07 -9.68 -29.03
C GLU A 141 13.87 -9.94 -29.97
N PRO A 142 14.07 -10.53 -31.16
CA PRO A 142 12.98 -10.87 -32.05
C PRO A 142 12.32 -12.13 -31.50
N GLY A 143 11.38 -11.94 -30.57
CA GLY A 143 10.98 -13.04 -29.70
C GLY A 143 9.51 -13.21 -29.37
N PHE A 144 8.57 -12.33 -29.74
CA PHE A 144 7.14 -12.62 -29.62
C PHE A 144 6.32 -11.88 -30.67
N ALA A 145 6.29 -12.44 -31.88
CA ALA A 145 5.20 -12.24 -32.82
C ALA A 145 4.49 -13.58 -33.02
N ALA A 146 3.16 -13.54 -32.84
CA ALA A 146 2.15 -14.61 -32.89
C ALA A 146 1.98 -15.47 -31.63
#